data_AF-A0A2S4ZDZ5-F1
#
_entry.id   AF-A0A2S4ZDZ5-F1
#
_cell.length_a   1.000
_cell.length_b   1.000
_cell.length_c   1.000
_cell.angle_alpha   90.00
_cell.angle_beta   90.00
_cell.angle_gamma   90.00
#
_symmetry.space_group_name_H-M   'P 1'
#
loop_
_entity.id
_entity.type
_entity.pdbx_description
1 polymer ?
#
loop_
_entity_poly.entity_id
_entity_poly.type
_entity_poly.pdbx_seq_one_letter_code
_entity_poly.pdbx_strand_id
1 'polypeptide(L)'
;MRYAEEDERVEYGSVRADDEPPALVFAGDGGGHLFAVAGSGRVWRSATASWSGAFEVAAVSIQEFLEQVWRSMLHGQARRAVNRRPG
;
A
#
# COMPACT_ATOMS: atom_id res chain seq x y z
N MET A 1 37.53 17.57 3.19
CA MET A 1 36.06 17.58 3.32
C MET A 1 35.47 17.79 1.94
N ARG A 2 34.82 16.76 1.38
CA ARG A 2 34.06 16.87 0.13
C ARG A 2 32.73 16.16 0.41
N TYR A 3 31.65 16.91 0.31
CA TYR A 3 30.31 16.53 0.72
C TYR A 3 29.85 15.28 -0.04
N ALA A 4 29.20 14.37 0.68
CA ALA A 4 28.59 13.18 0.15
C ALA A 4 27.45 13.59 -0.81
N GLU A 5 27.71 13.49 -2.11
CA GLU A 5 26.65 13.32 -3.10
C GLU A 5 26.32 11.82 -3.12
N GLU A 6 25.65 11.36 -2.07
CA GLU A 6 24.92 10.10 -2.13
C GLU A 6 23.70 10.36 -3.01
N ASP A 7 23.94 10.16 -4.30
CA ASP A 7 23.00 9.96 -5.38
C ASP A 7 21.70 9.33 -4.83
N GLU A 8 20.71 10.19 -4.53
CA GLU A 8 19.35 9.78 -4.21
C GLU A 8 18.72 9.26 -5.51
N ARG A 9 19.19 8.09 -5.96
CA ARG A 9 18.46 7.24 -6.89
C ARG A 9 17.26 6.72 -6.12
N VAL A 10 16.23 7.55 -6.00
CA VAL A 10 14.87 7.06 -5.83
C VAL A 10 14.60 6.30 -7.12
N GLU A 11 14.96 5.02 -7.11
CA GLU A 11 14.62 4.10 -8.17
C GLU A 11 13.11 4.16 -8.34
N TYR A 12 12.65 4.35 -9.57
CA TYR A 12 11.23 4.51 -9.87
C TYR A 12 10.43 3.35 -9.26
N GLY A 13 9.62 3.65 -8.24
CA GLY A 13 8.87 2.64 -7.47
C GLY A 13 9.31 2.47 -6.01
N SER A 14 10.37 3.13 -5.55
CA SER A 14 10.80 3.14 -4.15
C SER A 14 10.23 4.33 -3.38
N VAL A 15 9.68 4.09 -2.19
CA VAL A 15 9.18 5.10 -1.25
C VAL A 15 9.93 4.96 0.06
N ARG A 16 10.27 6.09 0.69
CA ARG A 16 10.79 6.11 2.06
C ARG A 16 9.62 5.95 3.03
N ALA A 17 9.50 4.78 3.62
CA ALA A 17 8.72 4.60 4.84
C ALA A 17 9.58 5.09 6.01
N ASP A 18 9.01 5.90 6.91
CA ASP A 18 9.73 6.37 8.09
C ASP A 18 10.38 5.19 8.84
N ASP A 19 11.69 5.32 9.12
CA ASP A 19 12.52 4.36 9.85
C ASP A 19 12.74 2.96 9.21
N GLU A 20 12.42 2.75 7.92
CA GLU A 20 12.63 1.46 7.24
C GLU A 20 13.41 1.54 5.91
N PRO A 21 13.96 0.40 5.41
CA PRO A 21 14.57 0.31 4.08
C PRO A 21 13.57 0.74 2.99
N PRO A 22 14.06 1.11 1.78
CA PRO A 22 13.20 1.53 0.67
C PRO A 22 12.07 0.53 0.41
N ALA A 23 10.83 1.03 0.39
CA ALA A 23 9.64 0.23 0.16
C ALA A 23 9.23 0.26 -1.32
N LEU A 24 8.89 -0.90 -1.89
CA LEU A 24 8.47 -1.02 -3.29
C LEU A 24 6.95 -0.85 -3.41
N VAL A 25 6.49 0.09 -4.23
CA VAL A 25 5.07 0.23 -4.59
C VAL A 25 4.65 -0.94 -5.48
N PHE A 26 3.60 -1.67 -5.08
CA PHE A 26 3.14 -2.86 -5.79
C PHE A 26 1.66 -2.83 -6.19
N ALA A 27 0.85 -1.94 -5.60
CA ALA A 27 -0.57 -1.85 -5.91
C ALA A 27 -1.12 -0.43 -5.70
N GLY A 28 -2.27 -0.16 -6.33
CA GLY A 28 -3.11 0.99 -6.03
C GLY A 28 -4.58 0.59 -6.05
N ASP A 29 -5.41 1.21 -5.20
CA ASP A 29 -6.84 0.88 -5.12
C ASP A 29 -7.71 1.55 -6.20
N GLY A 30 -7.11 2.36 -7.08
CA GLY A 30 -7.82 3.16 -8.09
C GLY A 30 -8.61 4.36 -7.53
N GLY A 31 -8.73 4.49 -6.21
CA GLY A 31 -9.36 5.60 -5.49
C GLY A 31 -8.35 6.63 -4.97
N GLY A 32 -7.06 6.40 -5.22
CA GLY A 32 -5.99 7.33 -4.85
C GLY A 32 -5.16 6.88 -3.65
N HIS A 33 -5.16 5.60 -3.30
CA HIS A 33 -4.21 5.06 -2.32
C HIS A 33 -3.24 4.10 -3.00
N LEU A 34 -1.96 4.27 -2.71
CA LEU A 34 -0.87 3.40 -3.14
C LEU A 34 -0.48 2.48 -1.99
N PHE A 35 -0.08 1.25 -2.31
CA PHE A 35 0.44 0.29 -1.35
C PHE A 35 1.89 -0.03 -1.68
N ALA A 36 2.74 0.04 -0.64
CA ALA A 36 4.15 -0.26 -0.73
C ALA A 36 4.55 -1.34 0.26
N VAL A 37 5.51 -2.18 -0.10
CA VAL A 37 6.09 -3.21 0.79
C VAL A 37 7.53 -2.88 1.10
N ALA A 38 7.86 -2.81 2.39
CA ALA A 38 9.22 -2.60 2.85
C ALA A 38 10.02 -3.91 2.88
N GLY A 39 11.35 -3.82 2.98
CA GLY A 39 12.22 -5.00 3.05
C GLY A 39 11.90 -5.95 4.22
N SER A 40 11.26 -5.47 5.28
CA SER A 40 10.76 -6.29 6.39
C SER A 40 9.52 -7.14 6.04
N GLY A 41 8.86 -6.84 4.92
CA GLY A 41 7.56 -7.40 4.54
C GLY A 41 6.35 -6.58 5.01
N ARG A 42 6.56 -5.52 5.81
CA ARG A 42 5.50 -4.60 6.24
C ARG A 42 4.88 -3.88 5.05
N VAL A 43 3.55 -3.77 5.06
CA VAL A 43 2.79 -3.08 4.01
C VAL A 43 2.33 -1.72 4.51
N TRP A 44 2.61 -0.72 3.70
CA TRP A 44 2.30 0.68 3.92
C TRP A 44 1.28 1.16 2.90
N ARG A 45 0.42 2.09 3.30
CA ARG A 45 -0.59 2.71 2.46
C ARG A 45 -0.40 4.22 2.43
N SER A 46 -0.38 4.82 1.25
CA SER A 46 -0.32 6.27 1.14
C SER A 46 -1.63 6.91 1.61
N ALA A 47 -1.56 8.03 2.32
CA ALA A 47 -2.73 8.79 2.73
C ALA A 47 -3.43 9.52 1.57
N THR A 48 -2.70 9.75 0.47
CA THR A 48 -3.19 10.40 -0.75
C THR A 48 -2.58 9.75 -1.99
N ALA A 49 -3.08 10.11 -3.18
CA ALA A 49 -2.60 9.60 -4.47
C ALA A 49 -1.24 10.19 -4.86
N SER A 50 -0.44 10.59 -3.88
CA SER A 50 0.89 11.13 -4.07
C SER A 50 1.90 10.21 -3.43
N TRP A 51 2.93 9.87 -4.22
CA TRP A 51 4.16 9.22 -3.76
C TRP A 51 4.89 9.97 -2.64
N SER A 52 4.67 11.29 -2.51
CA SER A 52 5.22 12.14 -1.45
C SER A 52 4.30 12.28 -0.24
N GLY A 53 3.14 11.61 -0.25
CA GLY A 53 2.21 11.63 0.88
C GLY A 53 2.75 10.82 2.06
N ALA A 54 2.26 11.11 3.26
CA ALA A 54 2.52 10.29 4.43
C ALA A 54 1.97 8.86 4.20
N PHE A 55 2.72 7.86 4.64
CA PHE A 55 2.31 6.46 4.57
C PHE A 55 1.93 5.97 5.97
N GLU A 56 0.80 5.30 6.08
CA GLU A 56 0.34 4.62 7.30
C GLU A 56 0.54 3.10 7.16
N VAL A 57 0.74 2.41 8.28
CA VAL A 57 0.88 0.96 8.28
C VAL A 57 -0.49 0.34 7.95
N ALA A 58 -0.54 -0.44 6.86
CA ALA A 58 -1.74 -1.15 6.45
C ALA A 58 -1.75 -2.61 6.95
N ALA A 59 -0.57 -3.24 7.01
CA ALA A 59 -0.40 -4.58 7.55
C ALA A 59 1.05 -4.81 7.98
N VAL A 60 1.28 -5.71 8.93
CA VAL A 60 2.64 -6.07 9.36
C VAL A 60 3.33 -7.05 8.41
N SER A 61 2.58 -7.66 7.48
CA SER A 61 3.12 -8.54 6.42
C SER A 61 2.25 -8.54 5.15
N ILE A 62 2.84 -8.93 4.01
CA ILE A 62 2.08 -9.20 2.77
C ILE A 62 0.98 -10.24 3.00
N GLN A 63 1.27 -11.31 3.76
CA GLN A 63 0.28 -12.37 3.99
C GLN A 63 -0.97 -11.81 4.68
N GLU A 64 -0.77 -11.05 5.77
CA GLU A 64 -1.87 -10.41 6.49
C GLU A 64 -2.65 -9.45 5.57
N PHE A 65 -1.95 -8.66 4.76
CA PHE A 65 -2.60 -7.78 3.79
C PHE A 65 -3.49 -8.56 2.82
N LEU A 66 -3.02 -9.68 2.26
CA LEU A 66 -3.79 -10.52 1.36
C LEU A 66 -5.00 -11.17 2.04
N GLU A 67 -4.86 -11.58 3.31
CA GLU A 67 -5.98 -12.08 4.12
C GLU A 67 -7.05 -10.99 4.34
N GLN A 68 -6.63 -9.75 4.62
CA GLN A 68 -7.56 -8.62 4.74
C GLN A 68 -8.31 -8.36 3.42
N VAL A 69 -7.60 -8.40 2.28
CA VAL A 69 -8.21 -8.26 0.93
C VAL A 69 -9.22 -9.37 0.67
N TRP A 70 -8.85 -10.63 0.93
CA TRP A 70 -9.73 -11.78 0.77
C TRP A 70 -11.02 -11.63 1.59
N ARG A 71 -10.90 -11.25 2.86
CA ARG A 71 -12.05 -11.01 3.74
C ARG A 71 -12.93 -9.88 3.21
N SER A 72 -12.34 -8.78 2.74
CA SER A 72 -13.06 -7.65 2.15
C SER A 72 -13.89 -8.07 0.93
N MET A 73 -13.32 -8.91 0.05
CA MET A 73 -14.04 -9.45 -1.11
C MET A 73 -15.26 -10.29 -0.71
N LEU A 74 -15.12 -11.15 0.31
CA LEU A 74 -16.22 -11.96 0.82
C LEU A 74 -17.35 -11.09 1.41
N HIS A 75 -17.01 -10.03 2.13
CA HIS A 75 -18.00 -9.09 2.68
C HIS A 75 -18.64 -8.19 1.60
N GLY A 76 -17.92 -7.88 0.52
CA GLY A 76 -18.44 -7.13 -0.64
C GLY A 76 -19.49 -7.89 -1.45
N GLN A 77 -19.41 -9.23 -1.50
CA GLN A 77 -20.40 -10.06 -2.20
C GLN A 77 -21.77 -10.11 -1.50
N ALA A 78 -21.81 -9.97 -0.17
CA ALA A 78 -23.07 -9.97 0.60
C ALA A 78 -23.98 -8.77 0.27
N ARG A 79 -23.40 -7.60 -0.05
CA ARG A 79 -24.16 -6.38 -0.41
C ARG A 79 -24.83 -6.45 -1.78
N ARG A 80 -24.30 -7.25 -2.72
CA ARG A 80 -24.90 -7.46 -4.04
C ARG A 80 -26.05 -8.48 -4.04
N ALA A 81 -26.05 -9.44 -3.10
CA ALA A 81 -27.09 -10.45 -3.00
C ALA A 81 -28.42 -9.90 -2.43
N VAL A 82 -28.37 -8.86 -1.58
CA VAL A 82 -29.56 -8.24 -1.00
C VAL A 82 -30.36 -7.39 -2.00
N ASN A 83 -29.72 -6.81 -3.01
CA ASN A 83 -30.36 -5.88 -3.94
C ASN A 83 -30.97 -6.54 -5.19
N ARG A 84 -31.17 -7.86 -5.18
CA ARG A 84 -31.68 -8.63 -6.33
C ARG A 84 -32.97 -9.39 -5.99
N ARG A 85 -33.93 -8.74 -5.34
CA ARG A 85 -35.32 -9.23 -5.31
C ARG A 85 -36.12 -8.56 -6.44
N PRO A 86 -36.72 -9.32 -7.37
CA PRO A 86 -37.67 -8.76 -8.33
C PRO A 86 -39.00 -8.49 -7.61
N GLY A 87 -39.59 -7.33 -7.87
CA GLY A 87 -41.02 -7.08 -7.65
C GLY A 87 -41.86 -7.70 -8.75
#